data_AF-A0AAV8Z391-F1
#
_entry.id   AF-A0AAV8Z391-F1
#
_cell.length_a   1.000
_cell.length_b   1.000
_cell.length_c   1.000
_cell.angle_alpha   90.00
_cell.angle_beta   90.00
_cell.angle_gamma   90.00
#
_symmetry.space_group_name_H-M   'P 1'
#
loop_
_entity.id
_entity.type
_entity.pdbx_description
1 polymer ?
#
loop_
_entity_poly.entity_id
_entity_poly.type
_entity_poly.pdbx_seq_one_letter_code
_entity_poly.pdbx_strand_id
1 'polypeptide(L)' 'MNHYYCVPRCSSWIKRDPQLTFHIFPEQGKHQVSLVNQFGQKERIERRKAWKLKLSIGKPVSKLRIQKGGR' A
#
# COMPACT_ATOMS: atom_id res chain seq x y z
N MET A 1 -0.25 10.41 -19.80
CA MET A 1 -0.93 10.02 -18.55
C MET A 1 -0.10 8.95 -17.86
N ASN A 2 0.48 9.21 -16.69
CA ASN A 2 1.14 8.18 -15.85
C ASN A 2 1.30 8.72 -14.41
N HIS A 3 0.21 8.83 -13.66
CA HIS A 3 0.25 9.34 -12.29
C HIS A 3 -0.59 8.46 -11.37
N TYR A 4 0.03 7.42 -10.80
CA TYR A 4 -0.62 6.63 -9.76
C TYR A 4 0.19 6.72 -8.47
N TYR A 5 -0.22 7.67 -7.63
CA TYR A 5 0.09 7.67 -6.20
C TYR A 5 -1.17 7.40 -5.41
N CYS A 6 -1.26 6.19 -4.85
CA CYS A 6 -2.31 5.84 -3.91
C CYS A 6 -1.77 5.63 -2.49
N VAL A 7 -0.45 5.71 -2.29
CA VAL A 7 0.18 5.52 -0.99
C VAL A 7 0.34 6.87 -0.30
N PRO A 8 -0.26 7.07 0.88
CA PRO A 8 -0.11 8.31 1.63
C PRO A 8 1.37 8.65 1.89
N ARG A 9 1.72 9.93 1.77
CA ARG A 9 3.07 10.49 2.03
C ARG A 9 4.18 10.03 1.07
N CYS A 10 3.86 9.32 0.00
CA CYS A 10 4.87 8.93 -0.97
C CYS A 10 5.03 9.99 -2.08
N SER A 11 6.28 10.37 -2.32
CA SER A 11 6.67 11.45 -3.25
C SER A 11 7.55 10.97 -4.40
N SER A 12 7.85 9.67 -4.50
CA SER A 12 8.76 9.12 -5.50
C SER A 12 8.15 9.16 -6.89
N TRP A 13 8.84 9.46 -7.97
CA TRP A 13 8.22 9.60 -9.29
C TRP A 13 8.84 8.62 -10.27
N ILE A 14 8.04 7.96 -11.11
CA ILE A 14 8.54 6.94 -12.05
C ILE A 14 9.63 7.47 -12.99
N LYS A 15 9.58 8.77 -13.32
CA LYS A 15 10.60 9.43 -14.14
C LYS A 15 11.86 9.84 -13.37
N ARG A 16 11.76 10.04 -12.05
CA ARG A 16 12.85 10.53 -11.20
C ARG A 16 13.54 9.42 -10.42
N ASP A 17 12.82 8.37 -10.07
CA ASP A 17 13.23 7.31 -9.17
C ASP A 17 13.26 5.97 -9.92
N PRO A 18 14.17 5.79 -10.90
CA PRO A 18 14.22 4.60 -11.75
C PRO A 18 14.61 3.33 -10.97
N GLN A 19 15.20 3.47 -9.78
CA GLN A 19 15.47 2.34 -8.88
C GLN A 19 14.20 1.75 -8.22
N LEU A 20 13.04 2.39 -8.39
CA LEU A 20 11.78 1.92 -7.79
C LEU A 20 10.89 1.25 -8.82
N THR A 21 10.26 0.14 -8.41
CA THR A 21 9.23 -0.52 -9.19
C THR A 21 7.85 0.00 -8.80
N PHE A 22 7.09 0.45 -9.79
CA PHE A 22 5.72 0.92 -9.61
C PHE A 22 4.75 -0.19 -10.04
N HIS A 23 3.85 -0.56 -9.13
CA HIS A 23 2.88 -1.62 -9.39
C HIS A 23 1.48 -1.05 -9.62
N ILE A 24 0.77 -1.64 -10.57
CA ILE A 24 -0.64 -1.33 -10.82
C ILE A 24 -1.48 -1.93 -9.69
N PHE A 25 -2.49 -1.17 -9.25
CA PHE A 25 -3.40 -1.65 -8.22
C PHE A 25 -4.18 -2.88 -8.72
N PRO A 26 -4.33 -3.94 -7.92
CA PRO A 26 -5.07 -5.12 -8.33
C PRO A 26 -6.49 -4.81 -8.78
N GLU A 27 -6.92 -5.45 -9.86
CA GLU A 27 -8.32 -5.46 -10.27
C GLU A 27 -9.21 -6.12 -9.20
N GLN A 28 -10.47 -5.70 -9.19
CA GLN A 28 -11.47 -6.23 -8.27
C GLN A 28 -11.86 -7.66 -8.65
N GLY A 29 -12.04 -8.51 -7.65
CA GLY A 29 -12.58 -9.87 -7.82
C GLY A 29 -11.65 -10.90 -8.49
N LYS A 30 -10.55 -10.49 -9.13
CA LYS A 30 -9.69 -11.41 -9.90
C LYS A 30 -8.80 -12.33 -9.05
N HIS A 31 -8.39 -11.89 -7.86
CA HIS A 31 -7.40 -12.64 -7.07
C HIS A 31 -7.72 -12.66 -5.58
N GLN A 32 -7.47 -13.80 -4.95
CA GLN A 32 -7.55 -13.98 -3.50
C GLN A 32 -6.16 -14.29 -2.93
N VAL A 33 -5.92 -13.85 -1.70
CA VAL A 33 -4.68 -14.06 -0.95
C VAL A 33 -5.00 -14.51 0.46
N SER A 34 -4.12 -15.32 1.03
CA SER A 34 -4.20 -15.68 2.45
C SER A 34 -3.39 -14.68 3.27
N LEU A 35 -4.01 -14.09 4.29
CA LEU A 35 -3.34 -13.26 5.28
C LEU A 35 -3.50 -13.86 6.66
N VAL A 36 -2.51 -13.64 7.52
CA VAL A 36 -2.61 -13.94 8.94
C VAL A 36 -3.15 -12.68 9.63
N ASN A 37 -4.27 -12.80 10.34
CA ASN A 37 -4.83 -11.71 11.12
C ASN A 37 -4.05 -11.49 12.42
N GLN A 38 -4.41 -10.45 13.18
CA GLN A 38 -3.75 -10.14 14.46
C GLN A 38 -3.89 -11.24 15.52
N PHE A 39 -4.82 -12.18 15.35
CA PHE A 39 -5.05 -13.32 16.23
C PHE A 39 -4.32 -14.59 15.74
N GLY A 40 -3.46 -14.49 14.71
CA GLY A 40 -2.71 -15.62 14.15
C GLY A 40 -3.53 -16.52 13.22
N GLN A 41 -4.79 -16.20 12.93
CA GLN A 41 -5.64 -17.00 12.07
C GLN A 41 -5.44 -16.66 10.60
N LYS A 42 -5.46 -17.67 9.73
CA LYS A 42 -5.36 -17.49 8.28
C LYS A 42 -6.74 -17.18 7.69
N GLU A 43 -6.87 -16.01 7.08
CA GLU A 43 -8.07 -15.57 6.37
C GLU A 43 -7.79 -15.47 4.87
N ARG A 44 -8.76 -15.89 4.05
CA ARG A 44 -8.70 -15.77 2.59
C ARG A 44 -9.49 -14.54 2.16
N ILE A 45 -8.78 -13.51 1.70
CA ILE A 45 -9.40 -12.23 1.32
C ILE A 45 -9.05 -11.85 -0.10
N GLU A 46 -9.84 -10.95 -0.68
CA GLU A 46 -9.55 -10.38 -1.99
C GLU A 46 -8.22 -9.58 -1.96
N ARG A 47 -7.36 -9.80 -2.96
CA ARG A 47 -6.03 -9.16 -3.08
C ARG A 47 -6.14 -7.63 -3.05
N ARG A 48 -7.16 -7.08 -3.70
CA ARG A 48 -7.41 -5.63 -3.71
C ARG A 48 -7.70 -5.09 -2.30
N LYS A 49 -8.49 -5.81 -1.50
CA LYS A 49 -8.77 -5.46 -0.10
C LYS A 49 -7.51 -5.56 0.77
N ALA A 50 -6.71 -6.61 0.58
CA ALA A 50 -5.42 -6.77 1.25
C ALA A 50 -4.50 -5.56 1.02
N TRP A 51 -4.41 -5.08 -0.23
CA TRP A 51 -3.62 -3.91 -0.58
C TRP A 51 -4.15 -2.63 0.07
N LYS A 52 -5.47 -2.41 0.05
CA LYS A 52 -6.08 -1.24 0.72
C LYS A 52 -5.75 -1.21 2.21
N LEU A 53 -5.84 -2.36 2.88
CA LEU A 53 -5.54 -2.50 4.30
C LEU A 53 -4.07 -2.22 4.59
N LYS A 54 -3.15 -2.88 3.86
CA LYS A 54 -1.70 -2.75 4.08
C LYS A 54 -1.18 -1.36 3.76
N LEU A 55 -1.70 -0.73 2.71
CA LEU A 55 -1.30 0.61 2.28
C LEU A 55 -2.12 1.72 2.97
N SER A 56 -3.02 1.36 3.88
CA SER A 56 -3.90 2.29 4.60
C SER A 56 -4.67 3.26 3.68
N ILE A 57 -5.06 2.80 2.50
CA ILE A 57 -5.78 3.61 1.51
C ILE A 57 -7.18 3.93 2.04
N GLY A 58 -7.56 5.20 1.99
CA GLY A 58 -8.87 5.68 2.45
C GLY A 58 -9.01 5.87 3.96
N LYS A 59 -7.95 5.59 4.74
CA LYS A 59 -7.89 5.99 6.16
C LYS A 59 -7.35 7.43 6.26
N PRO A 60 -7.86 8.26 7.18
CA PRO A 60 -7.28 9.57 7.43
C PRO A 60 -5.82 9.40 7.86
N VAL A 61 -4.92 10.17 7.23
CA VAL A 61 -3.52 10.19 7.61
C VAL A 61 -3.45 10.84 9.00
N SER A 62 -3.22 10.05 10.03
CA SER A 62 -2.98 10.61 11.37
C SER A 62 -1.73 11.49 11.30
N LYS A 63 -1.80 12.71 11.86
CA LYS A 63 -0.65 13.61 12.02
C LYS A 63 0.30 13.07 13.09
N LEU A 64 0.81 11.85 12.94
CA LEU A 64 1.83 11.32 13.84
C LEU A 64 3.23 11.77 13.37
N ARG A 65 3.90 12.44 14.31
CA ARG A 65 5.22 13.09 14.27
C ARG A 65 6.25 12.24 13.55
N ILE A 66 6.99 12.89 12.66
CA ILE A 66 8.26 12.38 12.13
C ILE A 66 9.24 12.39 13.31
N GLN A 67 9.53 11.22 13.90
CA GLN A 67 10.86 11.03 14.48
C GLN A 67 11.78 10.77 13.28
N LYS A 68 12.57 11.79 12.91
CA LYS A 68 13.69 11.61 12.00
C LYS A 68 14.69 10.70 12.72
N GLY A 69 14.68 9.41 12.39
CA GLY A 69 15.77 8.51 12.73
C GLY A 69 16.97 8.89 11.87
N GLY A 70 17.92 9.62 12.47
CA GLY A 70 19.18 9.94 11.84
C GLY A 70 20.04 8.70 11.60
N ARG A 71 20.76 8.73 10.49
CA ARG A 71 22.12 8.25 10.34
C ARG A 71 22.80 9.09 9.28
#